data_AF-A0AAU8L5X1-F1
#
_entry.id   AF-A0AAU8L5X1-F1
#
_cell.length_a   1.000
_cell.length_b   1.000
_cell.length_c   1.000
_cell.angle_alpha   90.00
_cell.angle_beta   90.00
_cell.angle_gamma   90.00
#
_symmetry.space_group_name_H-M   'P 1'
#
loop_
_entity.id
_entity.type
_entity.pdbx_description
1 polymer ?
#
loop_
_entity_poly.entity_id
_entity_poly.type
_entity_poly.pdbx_seq_one_letter_code
_entity_poly.pdbx_strand_id
1 'polypeptide(L)'
;MKKYLLAILFLWVGLNAQEKNDNLIINDLIVLTMPGQMIKSGQIEVSSEQMVRIMEEVQPLMHVNYQAKTNEAFGLEKHVQKLLRQGKSKEDVKAYLDQIAVIKREAIDIKIDAYKAFQAILTPEQWQKYVELSQAKR
;
A
#
# COMPACT_ATOMS: atom_id res chain seq x y z
N MET A 1 39.39 23.66 47.48
CA MET A 1 38.36 22.60 47.33
C MET A 1 37.56 22.88 46.08
N LYS A 2 37.55 21.92 45.14
CA LYS A 2 36.58 21.60 44.05
C LYS A 2 35.73 22.78 43.53
N LYS A 3 35.77 23.08 42.24
CA LYS A 3 34.88 22.45 41.25
C LYS A 3 35.51 22.42 39.87
N TYR A 4 36.09 21.28 39.53
CA TYR A 4 36.41 20.87 38.18
C TYR A 4 35.14 20.33 37.51
N LEU A 5 35.05 20.53 36.19
CA LEU A 5 34.49 19.59 35.22
C LEU A 5 33.11 18.98 35.54
N LEU A 6 32.05 19.61 35.01
CA LEU A 6 30.92 18.85 34.46
C LEU A 6 30.80 19.18 32.97
N ALA A 7 31.79 18.68 32.23
CA ALA A 7 31.56 18.28 30.85
C ALA A 7 30.57 17.10 30.87
N ILE A 8 29.80 16.97 29.78
CA ILE A 8 28.89 15.85 29.52
C ILE A 8 27.54 16.00 30.25
N LEU A 9 26.84 17.10 29.98
CA LEU A 9 25.39 17.14 30.06
C LEU A 9 24.85 16.35 28.87
N PHE A 10 24.62 15.05 29.11
CA PHE A 10 23.66 14.17 28.43
C PHE A 10 23.08 14.68 27.10
N LEU A 11 23.91 14.67 26.04
CA LEU A 11 23.49 14.57 24.64
C LEU A 11 22.99 13.14 24.33
N TRP A 12 22.14 12.63 25.23
CA TRP A 12 21.42 11.37 25.14
C TRP A 12 19.94 11.66 25.37
N VAL A 13 19.42 12.70 24.72
CA VAL A 13 18.06 12.59 24.19
C VAL A 13 18.17 11.56 23.08
N GLY A 14 18.08 10.29 23.49
CA GLY A 14 17.97 9.18 22.58
C GLY A 14 16.90 9.56 21.57
N LEU A 15 17.33 9.73 20.32
CA LEU A 15 16.52 9.52 19.14
C LEU A 15 16.00 8.08 19.17
N ASN A 16 15.10 7.81 20.09
CA ASN A 16 14.06 6.82 19.92
C ASN A 16 12.79 7.61 19.63
N ALA A 17 12.85 8.44 18.57
CA ALA A 17 11.74 8.48 17.65
C ALA A 17 11.65 7.05 17.10
N GLN A 18 10.91 6.22 17.83
CA GLN A 18 10.33 5.01 17.31
C GLN A 18 9.53 5.48 16.10
N GLU A 19 10.17 5.45 14.92
CA GLU A 19 9.54 5.72 13.64
C GLU A 19 8.32 4.82 13.61
N LYS A 20 7.15 5.46 13.76
CA LYS A 20 5.86 4.83 13.60
C LYS A 20 5.93 4.10 12.29
N ASN A 21 5.91 2.77 12.38
CA ASN A 21 5.82 1.80 11.29
C ASN A 21 5.44 2.50 9.98
N ASP A 22 6.46 2.91 9.22
CA ASP A 22 6.27 3.41 7.87
C ASP A 22 5.59 2.26 7.15
N ASN A 23 4.25 2.31 7.08
CA ASN A 23 3.48 1.36 6.33
C ASN A 23 4.15 1.20 4.97
N LEU A 24 4.01 0.03 4.35
CA LEU A 24 4.37 -0.14 2.94
C LEU A 24 3.59 0.88 2.10
N ILE A 25 4.07 2.12 2.01
CA ILE A 25 3.49 3.21 1.22
C ILE A 25 4.17 3.11 -0.11
N ILE A 26 3.71 2.16 -0.90
CA ILE A 26 3.96 2.19 -2.33
C ILE A 26 2.79 2.93 -2.93
N ASN A 27 3.09 4.07 -3.54
CA ASN A 27 2.11 4.77 -4.33
C ASN A 27 1.77 3.89 -5.54
N ASP A 28 0.51 3.51 -5.60
CA ASP A 28 -0.13 2.93 -6.78
C ASP A 28 0.04 3.88 -7.98
N LEU A 29 0.07 3.33 -9.20
CA LEU A 29 0.09 4.17 -10.42
C LEU A 29 -1.21 4.96 -10.58
N ILE A 30 -2.33 4.41 -10.10
CA ILE A 30 -3.63 5.07 -10.08
C ILE A 30 -4.33 4.81 -8.74
N VAL A 31 -5.10 5.77 -8.27
CA VAL A 31 -5.93 5.59 -7.08
C VAL A 31 -7.25 4.92 -7.50
N LEU A 32 -7.37 3.63 -7.19
CA LEU A 32 -8.60 2.87 -7.37
C LEU A 32 -9.19 2.52 -6.00
N THR A 33 -10.24 3.23 -5.61
CA THR A 33 -10.99 2.96 -4.37
C THR A 33 -11.80 1.68 -4.55
N MET A 34 -11.65 0.72 -3.64
CA MET A 34 -12.36 -0.56 -3.71
C MET A 34 -13.64 -0.54 -2.86
N PRO A 35 -14.72 -1.23 -3.29
CA PRO A 35 -15.96 -1.34 -2.52
C PRO A 35 -15.78 -1.97 -1.13
N GLY A 36 -14.74 -2.80 -0.94
CA GLY A 36 -14.54 -3.58 0.29
C GLY A 36 -14.57 -2.78 1.59
N GLN A 37 -14.10 -1.54 1.62
CA GLN A 37 -14.19 -0.71 2.85
C GLN A 37 -15.63 -0.29 3.14
N MET A 38 -16.41 0.05 2.11
CA MET A 38 -17.81 0.48 2.23
C MET A 38 -18.72 -0.69 2.61
N ILE A 39 -18.35 -1.90 2.17
CA ILE A 39 -19.03 -3.14 2.59
C ILE A 39 -18.74 -3.40 4.07
N LYS A 40 -17.47 -3.33 4.49
CA LYS A 40 -17.08 -3.52 5.89
C LYS A 40 -17.70 -2.49 6.85
N SER A 41 -17.92 -1.26 6.40
CA SER A 41 -18.56 -0.21 7.20
C SER A 41 -20.09 -0.27 7.18
N GLY A 42 -20.70 -1.19 6.43
CA GLY A 42 -22.16 -1.30 6.29
C GLY A 42 -22.78 -0.22 5.38
N GLN A 43 -21.97 0.61 4.72
CA GLN A 43 -22.48 1.59 3.75
C GLN A 43 -23.05 0.89 2.49
N ILE A 44 -22.54 -0.29 2.15
CA ILE A 44 -23.09 -1.18 1.13
C ILE A 44 -23.39 -2.51 1.81
N GLU A 45 -24.68 -2.83 1.92
CA GLU A 45 -25.13 -4.11 2.42
C GLU A 45 -24.99 -5.16 1.32
N VAL A 46 -24.48 -6.35 1.67
CA VAL A 46 -24.30 -7.48 0.76
C VAL A 46 -24.91 -8.73 1.39
N SER A 47 -25.42 -9.64 0.56
CA SER A 47 -25.94 -10.92 1.04
C SER A 47 -24.81 -11.85 1.52
N SER A 48 -25.17 -12.90 2.27
CA SER A 48 -24.20 -13.92 2.67
C SER A 48 -23.54 -14.61 1.46
N GLU A 49 -24.30 -14.84 0.39
CA GLU A 49 -23.76 -15.41 -0.86
C GLU A 49 -22.74 -14.48 -1.53
N GLN A 50 -23.06 -13.18 -1.61
CA GLN A 50 -22.12 -12.18 -2.13
C GLN A 50 -20.85 -12.11 -1.28
N MET A 51 -20.98 -12.22 0.04
CA MET A 51 -19.83 -12.20 0.95
C MET A 51 -18.91 -13.42 0.74
N VAL A 52 -19.49 -14.62 0.55
CA VAL A 52 -18.72 -15.82 0.20
C VAL A 52 -17.95 -15.61 -1.10
N ARG A 53 -18.62 -15.11 -2.14
CA ARG A 53 -17.96 -14.80 -3.43
C ARG A 53 -16.85 -13.77 -3.30
N ILE A 54 -17.02 -12.73 -2.47
CA ILE A 54 -15.95 -11.76 -2.19
C ILE A 54 -14.75 -12.44 -1.55
N MET A 55 -14.98 -13.35 -0.60
CA MET A 55 -13.90 -14.11 0.05
C MET A 55 -13.17 -15.05 -0.91
N GLU A 56 -13.87 -15.63 -1.87
CA GLU A 56 -13.27 -16.59 -2.82
C GLU A 56 -12.61 -15.90 -4.02
N GLU A 57 -13.26 -14.87 -4.58
CA GLU A 57 -12.85 -14.26 -5.85
C GLU A 57 -11.96 -13.02 -5.65
N VAL A 58 -12.16 -12.26 -4.57
CA VAL A 58 -11.46 -10.97 -4.38
C VAL A 58 -10.33 -11.06 -3.35
N GLN A 59 -10.58 -11.74 -2.23
CA GLN A 59 -9.62 -11.79 -1.12
C GLN A 59 -8.24 -12.36 -1.54
N PRO A 60 -8.16 -13.43 -2.36
CA PRO A 60 -6.86 -13.94 -2.82
C PRO A 60 -6.11 -12.94 -3.71
N LEU A 61 -6.83 -12.24 -4.60
CA LEU A 61 -6.23 -11.21 -5.46
C LEU A 61 -5.59 -10.10 -4.62
N MET A 62 -6.30 -9.61 -3.61
CA MET A 62 -5.85 -8.46 -2.82
C MET A 62 -4.84 -8.81 -1.72
N HIS A 63 -5.05 -9.91 -1.00
CA HIS A 63 -4.23 -10.26 0.17
C HIS A 63 -3.03 -11.12 -0.17
N VAL A 64 -3.10 -11.93 -1.22
CA VAL A 64 -1.98 -12.78 -1.63
C VAL A 64 -1.22 -12.09 -2.75
N ASN A 65 -1.88 -11.83 -3.88
CA ASN A 65 -1.18 -11.44 -5.09
C ASN A 65 -0.73 -9.98 -5.06
N TYR A 66 -1.65 -9.05 -4.78
CA TYR A 66 -1.34 -7.62 -4.72
C TYR A 66 -0.36 -7.32 -3.58
N GLN A 67 -0.56 -7.90 -2.40
CA GLN A 67 0.35 -7.71 -1.27
C GLN A 67 1.76 -8.26 -1.55
N ALA A 68 1.89 -9.40 -2.23
CA ALA A 68 3.20 -9.90 -2.64
C ALA A 68 3.93 -8.91 -3.56
N LYS A 69 3.22 -8.34 -4.54
CA LYS A 69 3.78 -7.35 -5.48
C LYS A 69 4.19 -6.06 -4.80
N THR A 70 3.38 -5.55 -3.86
CA THR A 70 3.77 -4.37 -3.10
C THR A 70 4.99 -4.65 -2.22
N ASN A 71 5.04 -5.79 -1.51
CA ASN A 71 6.23 -6.15 -0.74
C ASN A 71 7.51 -6.22 -1.62
N GLU A 72 7.40 -6.79 -2.83
CA GLU A 72 8.50 -6.87 -3.80
C GLU A 72 9.00 -5.47 -4.20
N ALA A 73 8.10 -4.59 -4.64
CA ALA A 73 8.44 -3.23 -5.03
C ALA A 73 9.08 -2.44 -3.88
N PHE A 74 8.63 -2.65 -2.63
CA PHE A 74 9.15 -1.92 -1.48
C PHE A 74 10.57 -2.34 -1.14
N GLY A 75 10.85 -3.64 -1.23
CA GLY A 75 12.22 -4.16 -1.09
C GLY A 75 13.16 -3.51 -2.10
N LEU A 76 12.74 -3.41 -3.36
CA LEU A 76 13.51 -2.75 -4.42
C LEU A 76 13.68 -1.25 -4.18
N GLU A 77 12.63 -0.54 -3.75
CA GLU A 77 12.72 0.89 -3.42
C GLU A 77 13.73 1.14 -2.28
N LYS A 78 13.69 0.33 -1.22
CA LYS A 78 14.67 0.42 -0.11
C LYS A 78 16.09 0.09 -0.58
N HIS A 79 16.25 -0.85 -1.50
CA HIS A 79 17.55 -1.18 -2.10
C HIS A 79 18.09 -0.02 -2.95
N VAL A 80 17.27 0.58 -3.82
CA VAL A 80 17.66 1.77 -4.59
C VAL A 80 18.07 2.91 -3.66
N GLN A 81 17.29 3.19 -2.62
CA GLN A 81 17.63 4.21 -1.62
C GLN A 81 18.98 3.93 -0.95
N LYS A 82 19.29 2.66 -0.66
CA LYS A 82 20.58 2.25 -0.10
C LYS A 82 21.72 2.49 -1.09
N LEU A 83 21.56 2.11 -2.36
CA LEU A 83 22.59 2.32 -3.39
C LEU A 83 22.87 3.83 -3.60
N LEU A 84 21.84 4.66 -3.64
CA LEU A 84 22.01 6.11 -3.77
C LEU A 84 22.77 6.70 -2.57
N ARG A 85 22.49 6.25 -1.33
CA ARG A 85 23.28 6.65 -0.15
C ARG A 85 24.75 6.21 -0.22
N GLN A 86 25.07 5.21 -1.03
CA GLN A 86 26.45 4.76 -1.30
C GLN A 86 27.11 5.52 -2.46
N GLY A 87 26.46 6.54 -3.02
CA GLY A 87 26.99 7.35 -4.11
C GLY A 87 26.87 6.71 -5.50
N LYS A 88 26.02 5.68 -5.65
CA LYS A 88 25.75 5.05 -6.96
C LYS A 88 25.04 6.01 -7.91
N SER A 89 25.33 5.89 -9.19
CA SER A 89 24.79 6.78 -10.23
C SER A 89 23.37 6.38 -10.66
N LYS A 90 22.74 7.21 -11.50
CA LYS A 90 21.43 6.88 -12.08
C LYS A 90 21.49 5.65 -12.99
N GLU A 91 22.62 5.42 -13.66
CA GLU A 91 22.88 4.24 -14.49
C GLU A 91 22.95 2.96 -13.64
N ASP A 92 23.61 3.03 -12.48
CA ASP A 92 23.73 1.89 -11.54
C ASP A 92 22.37 1.43 -11.00
N VAL A 93 21.42 2.35 -10.84
CA VAL A 93 20.09 2.04 -10.27
C VAL A 93 19.00 1.85 -11.33
N LYS A 94 19.31 2.08 -12.61
CA LYS A 94 18.32 2.11 -13.70
C LYS A 94 17.48 0.83 -13.76
N ALA A 95 18.13 -0.33 -13.74
CA ALA A 95 17.44 -1.62 -13.87
C ALA A 95 16.45 -1.86 -12.72
N TYR A 96 16.79 -1.44 -11.50
CA TYR A 96 15.89 -1.56 -10.35
C TYR A 96 14.69 -0.63 -10.48
N LEU A 97 14.88 0.60 -10.96
CA LEU A 97 13.79 1.54 -11.20
C LEU A 97 12.82 1.03 -12.28
N ASP A 98 13.36 0.48 -13.37
CA ASP A 98 12.54 -0.14 -14.42
C ASP A 98 11.73 -1.32 -13.88
N GLN A 99 12.37 -2.17 -13.05
CA GLN A 99 11.69 -3.30 -12.42
C GLN A 99 10.58 -2.85 -11.45
N ILE A 100 10.82 -1.80 -10.65
CA ILE A 100 9.79 -1.22 -9.77
C ILE A 100 8.59 -0.75 -10.60
N ALA A 101 8.82 -0.10 -11.75
CA ALA A 101 7.74 0.34 -12.62
C ALA A 101 6.91 -0.83 -13.17
N VAL A 102 7.56 -1.92 -13.58
CA VAL A 102 6.90 -3.15 -14.02
C VAL A 102 6.04 -3.75 -12.90
N ILE A 103 6.60 -3.93 -11.70
CA ILE A 103 5.87 -4.50 -10.56
C ILE A 103 4.66 -3.64 -10.18
N LYS A 104 4.81 -2.31 -10.18
CA LYS A 104 3.69 -1.40 -9.91
C LYS A 104 2.57 -1.56 -10.93
N ARG A 105 2.89 -1.74 -12.21
CA ARG A 105 1.91 -1.99 -13.26
C ARG A 105 1.20 -3.34 -13.05
N GLU A 106 1.94 -4.40 -12.72
CA GLU A 106 1.36 -5.72 -12.40
C GLU A 106 0.45 -5.67 -11.17
N ALA A 107 0.83 -4.91 -10.14
CA ALA A 107 -0.01 -4.71 -8.96
C ALA A 107 -1.34 -4.00 -9.31
N ILE A 108 -1.30 -3.03 -10.24
CA ILE A 108 -2.51 -2.37 -10.74
C ILE A 108 -3.38 -3.32 -11.56
N ASP A 109 -2.80 -4.18 -12.39
CA ASP A 109 -3.55 -5.19 -13.15
C ASP A 109 -4.36 -6.09 -12.18
N ILE A 110 -3.74 -6.54 -11.08
CA ILE A 110 -4.43 -7.32 -10.03
C ILE A 110 -5.58 -6.52 -9.38
N LYS A 111 -5.37 -5.23 -9.11
CA LYS A 111 -6.41 -4.36 -8.58
C LYS A 111 -7.58 -4.20 -9.57
N ILE A 112 -7.30 -4.11 -10.87
CA ILE A 112 -8.33 -4.03 -11.90
C ILE A 112 -9.16 -5.32 -11.92
N ASP A 113 -8.51 -6.47 -11.79
CA ASP A 113 -9.21 -7.75 -11.75
C ASP A 113 -10.10 -7.88 -10.51
N ALA A 114 -9.59 -7.50 -9.34
CA ALA A 114 -10.38 -7.45 -8.11
C ALA A 114 -11.56 -6.47 -8.21
N TYR A 115 -11.38 -5.33 -8.91
CA TYR A 115 -12.44 -4.36 -9.15
C TYR A 115 -13.55 -4.94 -10.03
N LYS A 116 -13.19 -5.65 -11.10
CA LYS A 116 -14.13 -6.35 -11.98
C LYS A 116 -14.87 -7.48 -11.24
N ALA A 117 -14.18 -8.22 -10.39
CA ALA A 117 -14.80 -9.25 -9.55
C ALA A 117 -15.88 -8.63 -8.64
N PHE A 118 -15.59 -7.51 -7.97
CA PHE A 118 -16.63 -6.78 -7.24
C PHE A 118 -17.80 -6.35 -8.12
N GLN A 119 -17.54 -5.82 -9.32
CA GLN A 119 -18.59 -5.42 -10.25
C GLN A 119 -19.50 -6.59 -10.67
N ALA A 120 -18.95 -7.80 -10.75
CA ALA A 120 -19.70 -9.02 -11.09
C ALA A 120 -20.44 -9.64 -9.88
N ILE A 121 -20.02 -9.35 -8.66
CA ILE A 121 -20.66 -9.84 -7.43
C ILE A 121 -21.80 -8.93 -6.97
N LEU A 122 -21.60 -7.62 -7.09
CA LEU A 122 -22.59 -6.62 -6.65
C LEU A 122 -23.72 -6.50 -7.67
N THR A 123 -24.93 -6.25 -7.16
CA THR A 123 -26.08 -5.87 -7.99
C THR A 123 -25.85 -4.49 -8.63
N PRO A 124 -26.54 -4.16 -9.74
CA PRO A 124 -26.45 -2.84 -10.35
C PRO A 124 -26.70 -1.69 -9.36
N GLU A 125 -27.66 -1.85 -8.45
CA GLU A 125 -28.02 -0.85 -7.44
C GLU A 125 -26.91 -0.67 -6.40
N GLN A 126 -26.33 -1.78 -5.89
CA GLN A 126 -25.19 -1.74 -4.97
C GLN A 126 -23.96 -1.11 -5.63
N TRP A 127 -23.72 -1.42 -6.92
CA TRP A 127 -22.61 -0.86 -7.68
C TRP A 127 -22.78 0.64 -7.89
N GLN A 128 -23.99 1.09 -8.24
CA GLN A 128 -24.28 2.51 -8.38
C GLN A 128 -24.08 3.27 -7.07
N LYS A 129 -24.55 2.70 -5.94
CA LYS A 129 -24.31 3.25 -4.60
C LYS A 129 -22.82 3.35 -4.29
N TYR A 130 -22.03 2.35 -4.66
CA TYR A 130 -20.57 2.40 -4.55
C TYR A 130 -19.98 3.59 -5.33
N VAL A 131 -20.38 3.77 -6.60
CA VAL A 131 -19.89 4.86 -7.45
C VAL A 131 -20.16 6.22 -6.81
N GLU A 132 -21.38 6.45 -6.32
CA GLU A 132 -21.77 7.69 -5.64
C GLU A 132 -20.92 7.96 -4.38
N LEU A 133 -20.78 6.96 -3.51
CA LEU A 133 -19.97 7.06 -2.29
C LEU A 133 -18.49 7.28 -2.58
N SER A 134 -17.99 6.74 -3.70
CA SER A 134 -16.58 6.90 -4.11
C SER A 134 -16.28 8.30 -4.64
N GLN A 135 -17.26 8.94 -5.27
CA GLN A 135 -17.14 10.31 -5.79
C GLN A 135 -17.28 11.36 -4.68
N ALA A 136 -18.15 11.11 -3.69
CA ALA A 136 -18.35 12.01 -2.55
C ALA A 136 -17.12 12.13 -1.63
N LYS A 137 -16.13 11.23 -1.76
CA LYS A 137 -14.86 11.25 -1.02
C LYS A 137 -13.70 11.91 -1.78
N ARG A 138 -13.93 12.39 -3.00
CA ARG A 138 -12.92 13.08 -3.82
C ARG A 138 -12.93 14.58 -3.58
#